data_AF-A0A950TI87-F1
#
_entry.id   AF-A0A950TI87-F1
#
_cell.length_a   1.000
_cell.length_b   1.000
_cell.length_c   1.000
_cell.angle_alpha   90.00
_cell.angle_beta   90.00
_cell.angle_gamma   90.00
#
_symmetry.space_group_name_H-M   'P 1'
#
loop_
_entity.id
_entity.type
_entity.pdbx_description
1 polymer ?
#
loop_
_entity_poly.entity_id
_entity_poly.type
_entity_poly.pdbx_seq_one_letter_code
_entity_poly.pdbx_strand_id
1 'polypeptide(L)'
;AEQLKGVEDSGFDVTASFKEMVASFDGTKEGGRVAATADARRRAAAAREESRKHGETLAVVTENPVTARLREIQQTIEAKQYDKANSDLKQLLGQYPGEPRIYYNIGRVASLSALSITDADAQAQRLLEAKTAYSNVISTAKSDTDPALLALTYVALGRIYEFDGQNDYAIKLYDKAIQLGDAGGAGMHAAMDAKAKLIKP
;
A
#
# COMPACT_ATOMS: atom_id res chain seq x y z
N ALA A 1 10.06 36.10 -12.45
CA ALA A 1 9.19 35.95 -13.64
C ALA A 1 9.35 34.57 -14.32
N GLU A 2 10.06 33.61 -13.71
CA GLU A 2 10.42 32.34 -14.37
C GLU A 2 9.43 31.19 -14.15
N GLN A 3 8.48 31.34 -13.22
CA GLN A 3 7.51 30.28 -12.87
C GLN A 3 6.31 30.16 -13.83
N LEU A 4 6.19 31.03 -14.83
CA LEU A 4 5.04 31.04 -15.76
C LEU A 4 5.36 30.40 -17.12
N LYS A 5 6.63 30.13 -17.42
CA LYS A 5 7.07 29.60 -18.72
C LYS A 5 6.55 28.19 -19.05
N GLY A 6 6.16 27.41 -18.05
CA GLY A 6 5.67 26.03 -18.24
C GLY A 6 4.15 25.89 -18.31
N VAL A 7 3.39 26.97 -18.10
CA VAL A 7 1.91 26.91 -18.11
C VAL A 7 1.37 26.98 -19.54
N GLU A 8 2.06 27.69 -20.44
CA GLU A 8 1.66 27.85 -21.85
C GLU A 8 1.72 26.53 -22.65
N ASP A 9 2.60 25.58 -22.28
CA ASP A 9 2.73 24.26 -22.91
C ASP A 9 1.64 23.25 -22.47
N SER A 10 0.84 23.58 -21.44
CA SER A 10 -0.20 22.69 -20.90
C SER A 10 -1.57 22.84 -21.59
N GLY A 11 -1.63 23.60 -22.68
CA GLY A 11 -2.89 23.96 -23.36
C GLY A 11 -3.74 24.97 -22.59
N PHE A 12 -3.28 25.42 -21.43
CA PHE A 12 -3.88 26.50 -20.66
C PHE A 12 -3.26 27.83 -21.09
N ASP A 13 -3.86 28.48 -22.08
CA ASP A 13 -3.45 29.82 -22.51
C ASP A 13 -3.85 30.84 -21.43
N VAL A 14 -2.88 31.16 -20.57
CA VAL A 14 -3.02 32.15 -19.50
C VAL A 14 -3.34 33.53 -20.07
N THR A 15 -2.84 33.85 -21.27
CA THR A 15 -3.05 35.16 -21.90
C THR A 15 -4.49 35.29 -22.39
N ALA A 16 -5.04 34.25 -23.03
CA ALA A 16 -6.45 34.19 -23.40
C ALA A 16 -7.36 34.19 -22.17
N SER A 17 -7.04 33.36 -21.17
CA SER A 17 -7.82 33.24 -19.93
C SER A 17 -7.82 34.55 -19.12
N PHE A 18 -6.70 35.26 -19.08
CA PHE A 18 -6.60 36.56 -18.41
C PHE A 18 -7.41 37.63 -19.13
N LYS A 19 -7.41 37.64 -20.47
CA LYS A 19 -8.20 38.59 -21.26
C LYS A 19 -9.70 38.36 -21.06
N GLU A 20 -10.15 37.11 -21.00
CA GLU A 20 -11.54 36.75 -20.66
C GLU A 20 -11.90 37.10 -19.21
N MET A 21 -10.99 36.87 -18.26
CA MET A 21 -11.19 37.24 -16.85
C MET A 21 -11.33 38.76 -16.68
N VAL A 22 -10.51 39.56 -17.36
CA VAL A 22 -10.62 41.03 -17.33
C VAL A 22 -11.88 41.50 -18.05
N ALA A 23 -12.25 40.87 -19.17
CA ALA A 23 -13.46 41.21 -19.90
C ALA A 23 -14.76 40.86 -19.14
N SER A 24 -14.72 39.84 -18.28
CA SER A 24 -15.85 39.42 -17.43
C SER A 24 -15.86 40.07 -16.04
N PHE A 25 -14.86 40.91 -15.73
CA PHE A 25 -14.78 41.62 -14.45
C PHE A 25 -15.86 42.71 -14.38
N ASP A 26 -16.81 42.51 -13.47
CA ASP A 26 -17.84 43.50 -13.13
C ASP A 26 -17.54 44.07 -11.75
N GLY A 27 -16.95 45.27 -11.71
CA GLY A 27 -16.54 45.92 -10.47
C GLY A 27 -17.69 46.18 -9.49
N THR A 28 -18.92 46.30 -9.99
CA THR A 28 -20.11 46.49 -9.12
C THR A 28 -20.51 45.17 -8.45
N LYS A 29 -20.43 44.04 -9.16
CA LYS A 29 -20.65 42.70 -8.60
C LYS A 29 -19.52 42.28 -7.66
N GLU A 30 -18.28 42.54 -8.04
CA GLU A 30 -17.10 42.18 -7.23
C GLU A 30 -17.03 42.99 -5.93
N GLY A 31 -17.47 44.25 -5.93
CA GLY A 31 -17.59 45.05 -4.72
C GLY A 31 -18.58 44.48 -3.70
N GLY A 32 -19.64 43.81 -4.15
CA GLY A 32 -20.65 43.16 -3.31
C GLY A 32 -20.37 41.69 -2.97
N ARG A 33 -19.41 41.04 -3.63
CA ARG A 33 -19.18 39.59 -3.54
C ARG A 33 -18.87 39.09 -2.13
N VAL A 34 -18.11 39.89 -1.37
CA VAL A 34 -17.76 39.56 0.02
C VAL A 34 -19.00 39.59 0.91
N ALA A 35 -19.88 40.58 0.73
CA ALA A 35 -21.13 40.69 1.46
C ALA A 35 -22.13 39.59 1.05
N ALA A 36 -22.26 39.31 -0.25
CA ALA A 36 -23.14 38.28 -0.79
C ALA A 36 -22.77 36.85 -0.32
N THR A 37 -21.51 36.61 0.05
CA THR A 37 -21.04 35.30 0.55
C THR A 37 -20.89 35.24 2.07
N ALA A 38 -21.22 36.32 2.79
CA ALA A 38 -21.04 36.41 4.24
C ALA A 38 -21.84 35.34 5.00
N ASP A 39 -23.09 35.11 4.62
CA ASP A 39 -23.95 34.11 5.28
C ASP A 39 -23.55 32.66 4.93
N ALA A 40 -23.07 32.42 3.70
CA ALA A 40 -22.53 31.11 3.32
C ALA A 40 -21.25 30.80 4.11
N ARG A 41 -20.37 31.78 4.29
CA ARG A 41 -19.15 31.65 5.09
C ARG A 41 -19.47 31.45 6.57
N ARG A 42 -20.44 32.20 7.12
CA ARG A 42 -20.89 32.06 8.51
C ARG A 42 -21.47 30.66 8.75
N ARG A 43 -22.32 30.16 7.85
CA ARG A 43 -22.84 28.78 7.93
C ARG A 43 -21.74 27.72 7.82
N ALA A 44 -20.79 27.88 6.91
CA ALA A 44 -19.67 26.95 6.78
C ALA A 44 -18.71 26.98 7.99
N ALA A 45 -18.53 28.15 8.62
CA ALA A 45 -17.75 28.28 9.85
C ALA A 45 -18.49 27.67 11.05
N ALA A 46 -19.79 27.94 11.19
CA ALA A 46 -20.64 27.35 12.22
C ALA A 46 -20.70 25.82 12.09
N ALA A 47 -20.88 25.28 10.88
CA ALA A 47 -20.84 23.84 10.64
C ALA A 47 -19.49 23.23 11.03
N ARG A 48 -18.37 23.90 10.73
CA ARG A 48 -17.03 23.42 11.16
C ARG A 48 -16.82 23.50 12.66
N GLU A 49 -17.36 24.52 13.33
CA GLU A 49 -17.33 24.63 14.80
C GLU A 49 -18.24 23.60 15.46
N GLU A 50 -19.42 23.33 14.90
CA GLU A 50 -20.29 22.25 15.35
C GLU A 50 -19.62 20.89 15.13
N SER A 51 -18.98 20.63 13.99
CA SER A 51 -18.18 19.42 13.78
C SER A 51 -16.99 19.30 14.75
N ARG A 52 -16.41 20.43 15.20
CA ARG A 52 -15.35 20.42 16.24
C ARG A 52 -15.90 20.21 17.65
N LYS A 53 -17.11 20.69 17.96
CA LYS A 53 -17.77 20.56 19.27
C LYS A 53 -18.43 19.20 19.44
N HIS A 54 -19.07 18.70 18.39
CA HIS A 54 -19.40 17.28 18.19
C HIS A 54 -18.17 16.53 17.69
N GLY A 55 -17.00 16.85 18.28
CA GLY A 55 -15.67 16.44 17.87
C GLY A 55 -15.79 15.07 17.28
N GLU A 56 -15.49 14.99 15.97
CA GLU A 56 -15.80 13.86 15.10
C GLU A 56 -16.07 12.66 15.96
N THR A 57 -17.29 12.15 15.95
CA THR A 57 -17.45 10.72 16.13
C THR A 57 -16.74 10.08 14.93
N LEU A 58 -15.40 10.21 14.85
CA LEU A 58 -14.49 9.10 14.80
C LEU A 58 -15.19 8.06 15.65
N ALA A 59 -16.02 7.25 14.98
CA ALA A 59 -16.29 5.91 15.44
C ALA A 59 -14.93 5.48 15.96
N VAL A 60 -14.85 5.20 17.26
CA VAL A 60 -13.66 4.58 17.81
C VAL A 60 -13.56 3.30 16.99
N VAL A 61 -12.78 3.37 15.90
CA VAL A 61 -12.47 2.24 15.07
C VAL A 61 -11.78 1.38 16.08
N THR A 62 -12.52 0.40 16.58
CA THR A 62 -12.00 -0.53 17.57
C THR A 62 -10.91 -1.22 16.80
N GLU A 63 -9.67 -0.75 16.97
CA GLU A 63 -8.59 -1.10 16.08
C GLU A 63 -8.48 -2.61 16.12
N ASN A 64 -8.57 -3.25 14.96
CA ASN A 64 -8.53 -4.70 14.89
C ASN A 64 -7.28 -5.16 15.68
N PRO A 65 -7.41 -6.00 16.71
CA PRO A 65 -6.31 -6.33 17.61
C PRO A 65 -5.13 -6.95 16.87
N VAL A 66 -5.39 -7.67 15.75
CA VAL A 66 -4.35 -8.16 14.85
C VAL A 66 -3.60 -6.99 14.21
N THR A 67 -4.31 -5.97 13.71
CA THR A 67 -3.71 -4.81 13.06
C THR A 67 -2.80 -4.03 14.01
N ALA A 68 -3.27 -3.78 15.25
CA ALA A 68 -2.45 -3.13 16.28
C ALA A 68 -1.17 -3.94 16.55
N ARG A 69 -1.31 -5.26 16.76
CA ARG A 69 -0.17 -6.13 17.05
C ARG A 69 0.81 -6.25 15.88
N LEU A 70 0.32 -6.33 14.64
CA LEU A 70 1.17 -6.37 13.45
C LEU A 70 1.98 -5.07 13.28
N ARG A 71 1.46 -3.92 13.69
CA ARG A 71 2.20 -2.64 13.68
C ARG A 71 3.36 -2.65 14.68
N GLU A 72 3.15 -3.18 15.89
CA GLU A 72 4.21 -3.34 16.89
C GLU A 72 5.30 -4.32 16.40
N ILE A 73 4.88 -5.44 15.81
CA ILE A 73 5.80 -6.41 15.23
C ILE A 73 6.60 -5.78 14.09
N GLN A 74 5.98 -4.94 13.26
CA GLN A 74 6.66 -4.24 12.18
C GLN A 74 7.83 -3.37 12.69
N GLN A 75 7.71 -2.72 13.84
CA GLN A 75 8.82 -2.00 14.47
C GLN A 75 9.98 -2.94 14.85
N THR A 76 9.65 -4.15 15.31
CA THR A 76 10.66 -5.18 15.62
C THR A 76 11.38 -5.68 14.34
N ILE A 77 10.63 -5.78 13.22
CA ILE A 77 11.20 -6.13 11.91
C ILE A 77 12.13 -5.03 11.40
N GLU A 78 11.75 -3.76 11.55
CA GLU A 78 12.57 -2.59 11.17
C GLU A 78 13.85 -2.50 11.98
N ALA A 79 13.79 -2.88 13.27
CA ALA A 79 14.95 -3.04 14.14
C ALA A 79 15.81 -4.28 13.80
N LYS A 80 15.47 -5.03 12.73
CA LYS A 80 16.13 -6.28 12.29
C LYS A 80 16.14 -7.40 13.34
N GLN A 81 15.25 -7.34 14.33
CA GLN A 81 15.12 -8.33 15.38
C GLN A 81 14.23 -9.50 14.90
N TYR A 82 14.67 -10.20 13.86
CA TYR A 82 13.85 -11.19 13.14
C TYR A 82 13.42 -12.37 14.00
N ASP A 83 14.24 -12.83 14.95
CA ASP A 83 13.88 -13.94 15.83
C ASP A 83 12.74 -13.56 16.78
N LYS A 84 12.82 -12.37 17.37
CA LYS A 84 11.75 -11.81 18.21
C LYS A 84 10.47 -11.61 17.39
N ALA A 85 10.57 -11.00 16.21
CA ALA A 85 9.42 -10.80 15.33
C ALA A 85 8.76 -12.14 14.94
N ASN A 86 9.55 -13.18 14.63
CA ASN A 86 9.03 -14.50 14.30
C ASN A 86 8.31 -15.15 15.50
N SER A 87 8.87 -15.01 16.71
CA SER A 87 8.24 -15.50 17.94
C SER A 87 6.90 -14.80 18.19
N ASP A 88 6.89 -13.45 18.13
CA ASP A 88 5.69 -12.64 18.33
C ASP A 88 4.60 -12.98 17.28
N LEU A 89 4.99 -13.22 16.02
CA LEU A 89 4.07 -13.64 14.95
C LEU A 89 3.51 -15.05 15.18
N LYS A 90 4.32 -16.01 15.63
CA LYS A 90 3.86 -17.37 15.94
C LYS A 90 2.89 -17.37 17.12
N GLN A 91 3.15 -16.56 18.14
CA GLN A 91 2.22 -16.36 19.24
C GLN A 91 0.90 -15.73 18.76
N LEU A 92 0.98 -14.71 17.89
CA LEU A 92 -0.21 -14.08 17.32
C LEU A 92 -1.00 -15.06 16.45
N LEU A 93 -0.32 -15.90 15.67
CA LEU A 93 -0.95 -16.94 14.86
C LEU A 93 -1.71 -17.96 15.72
N GLY A 94 -1.18 -18.33 16.88
CA GLY A 94 -1.87 -19.21 17.82
C GLY A 94 -3.20 -18.65 18.32
N GLN A 95 -3.35 -17.32 18.36
CA GLN A 95 -4.59 -16.64 18.75
C GLN A 95 -5.55 -16.46 17.54
N TYR A 96 -5.00 -16.33 16.33
CA TYR A 96 -5.76 -16.07 15.10
C TYR A 96 -5.31 -17.00 13.95
N PRO A 97 -5.59 -18.31 14.02
CA PRO A 97 -5.01 -19.33 13.12
C PRO A 97 -5.50 -19.28 11.65
N GLY A 98 -6.38 -18.36 11.30
CA GLY A 98 -6.93 -18.21 9.95
C GLY A 98 -6.77 -16.80 9.37
N GLU A 99 -5.86 -16.00 9.93
CA GLU A 99 -5.63 -14.63 9.52
C GLU A 99 -4.46 -14.55 8.51
N PRO A 100 -4.73 -14.33 7.20
CA PRO A 100 -3.71 -14.41 6.15
C PRO A 100 -2.58 -13.39 6.31
N ARG A 101 -2.86 -12.23 6.92
CA ARG A 101 -1.85 -11.18 7.14
C ARG A 101 -0.74 -11.67 8.07
N ILE A 102 -1.04 -12.53 9.05
CA ILE A 102 -0.01 -13.07 9.96
C ILE A 102 0.94 -13.97 9.18
N TYR A 103 0.41 -14.90 8.38
CA TYR A 103 1.20 -15.78 7.53
C TYR A 103 2.11 -14.99 6.56
N TYR A 104 1.59 -13.94 5.94
CA TYR A 104 2.39 -13.08 5.06
C TYR A 104 3.57 -12.45 5.81
N ASN A 105 3.35 -11.95 7.03
CA ASN A 105 4.42 -11.38 7.84
C ASN A 105 5.45 -12.43 8.29
N ILE A 106 5.03 -13.66 8.61
CA ILE A 106 5.96 -14.77 8.89
C ILE A 106 6.84 -15.05 7.67
N GLY A 107 6.23 -15.14 6.48
CA GLY A 107 6.95 -15.34 5.23
C GLY A 107 7.96 -14.23 4.96
N ARG A 108 7.58 -12.97 5.23
CA ARG A 108 8.45 -11.80 5.06
C ARG A 108 9.63 -11.83 6.02
N VAL A 109 9.40 -12.13 7.30
CA VAL A 109 10.47 -12.24 8.31
C VAL A 109 11.43 -13.38 7.97
N ALA A 110 10.92 -14.54 7.57
CA ALA A 110 11.76 -15.66 7.14
C ALA A 110 12.61 -15.29 5.92
N SER A 111 12.01 -14.65 4.91
CA SER A 111 12.74 -14.18 3.71
C SER A 111 13.86 -13.19 4.06
N LEU A 112 13.56 -12.20 4.92
CA LEU A 112 14.55 -11.19 5.35
C LEU A 112 15.68 -11.81 6.19
N SER A 113 15.34 -12.75 7.06
CA SER A 113 16.29 -13.48 7.89
C SER A 113 17.22 -14.37 7.04
N ALA A 114 16.72 -14.98 5.97
CA ALA A 114 17.52 -15.79 5.05
C ALA A 114 18.65 -15.00 4.36
N LEU A 115 18.47 -13.70 4.12
CA LEU A 115 19.47 -12.82 3.50
C LEU A 115 20.74 -12.67 4.36
N SER A 116 20.63 -12.84 5.67
CA SER A 116 21.78 -12.76 6.59
C SER A 116 22.46 -14.10 6.86
N ILE A 117 21.93 -15.21 6.33
CA ILE A 117 22.48 -16.55 6.55
C ILE A 117 23.49 -16.87 5.45
N THR A 118 24.71 -17.22 5.85
CA THR A 118 25.80 -17.61 4.92
C THR A 118 25.83 -19.11 4.65
N ASP A 119 25.36 -19.91 5.60
CA ASP A 119 25.26 -21.36 5.45
C ASP A 119 24.13 -21.71 4.48
N ALA A 120 24.44 -22.45 3.42
CA ALA A 120 23.50 -22.71 2.33
C ALA A 120 22.29 -23.53 2.78
N ASP A 121 22.52 -24.55 3.62
CA ASP A 121 21.45 -25.42 4.10
C ASP A 121 20.50 -24.68 5.05
N ALA A 122 21.05 -23.89 5.98
CA ALA A 122 20.26 -23.04 6.85
C ALA A 122 19.50 -21.94 6.08
N GLN A 123 20.12 -21.36 5.05
CA GLN A 123 19.45 -20.40 4.18
C GLN A 123 18.28 -21.05 3.42
N ALA A 124 18.50 -22.23 2.84
CA ALA A 124 17.47 -22.98 2.13
C ALA A 124 16.31 -23.37 3.07
N GLN A 125 16.61 -23.81 4.30
CA GLN A 125 15.59 -24.11 5.31
C GLN A 125 14.75 -22.88 5.66
N ARG A 126 15.39 -21.71 5.77
CA ARG A 126 14.70 -20.45 6.08
C ARG A 126 13.83 -19.98 4.91
N LEU A 127 14.29 -20.15 3.67
CA LEU A 127 13.48 -19.89 2.47
C LEU A 127 12.31 -20.88 2.34
N LEU A 128 12.47 -22.14 2.78
CA LEU A 128 11.37 -23.11 2.84
C LEU A 128 10.29 -22.69 3.85
N GLU A 129 10.69 -22.18 5.03
CA GLU A 129 9.74 -21.60 5.99
C GLU A 129 8.98 -20.42 5.36
N ALA A 130 9.68 -19.57 4.61
CA ALA A 130 9.06 -18.46 3.89
C ALA A 130 8.04 -18.93 2.85
N LYS A 131 8.40 -19.90 1.99
CA LYS A 131 7.50 -20.50 1.00
C LYS A 131 6.25 -21.10 1.65
N THR A 132 6.45 -21.82 2.75
CA THR A 132 5.35 -22.46 3.49
C THR A 132 4.39 -21.40 4.04
N ALA A 133 4.92 -20.35 4.67
CA ALA A 133 4.11 -19.27 5.21
C ALA A 133 3.34 -18.52 4.12
N TYR A 134 3.97 -18.16 3.00
CA TYR A 134 3.28 -17.53 1.88
C TYR A 134 2.22 -18.44 1.25
N SER A 135 2.49 -19.74 1.13
CA SER A 135 1.49 -20.70 0.65
C SER A 135 0.27 -20.75 1.57
N ASN A 136 0.47 -20.65 2.90
CA ASN A 136 -0.62 -20.59 3.86
C ASN A 136 -1.48 -19.32 3.72
N VAL A 137 -0.93 -18.19 3.25
CA VAL A 137 -1.74 -17.00 2.92
C VAL A 137 -2.77 -17.36 1.86
N ILE A 138 -2.34 -18.05 0.80
CA ILE A 138 -3.22 -18.45 -0.31
C ILE A 138 -4.22 -19.51 0.16
N SER A 139 -3.79 -20.49 0.94
CA SER A 139 -4.65 -21.57 1.45
C SER A 139 -5.70 -21.10 2.46
N THR A 140 -5.42 -20.02 3.20
CA THR A 140 -6.35 -19.43 4.17
C THR A 140 -7.11 -18.22 3.63
N ALA A 141 -6.86 -17.84 2.38
CA ALA A 141 -7.55 -16.76 1.72
C ALA A 141 -9.05 -17.06 1.61
N LYS A 142 -9.85 -16.05 1.90
CA LYS A 142 -11.31 -16.04 1.79
C LYS A 142 -11.74 -15.11 0.65
N SER A 143 -13.02 -15.13 0.29
CA SER A 143 -13.58 -14.28 -0.77
C SER A 143 -13.45 -12.78 -0.50
N ASP A 144 -13.30 -12.38 0.76
CA ASP A 144 -13.09 -11.00 1.22
C ASP A 144 -11.61 -10.67 1.48
N THR A 145 -10.68 -11.59 1.20
CA THR A 145 -9.25 -11.33 1.37
C THR A 145 -8.77 -10.30 0.36
N ASP A 146 -8.02 -9.32 0.87
CA ASP A 146 -7.45 -8.23 0.07
C ASP A 146 -6.65 -8.76 -1.12
N PRO A 147 -7.05 -8.47 -2.37
CA PRO A 147 -6.32 -8.91 -3.55
C PRO A 147 -4.89 -8.36 -3.59
N ALA A 148 -4.61 -7.20 -3.00
CA ALA A 148 -3.26 -6.65 -2.91
C ALA A 148 -2.34 -7.55 -2.06
N LEU A 149 -2.84 -8.10 -0.96
CA LEU A 149 -2.10 -9.07 -0.14
C LEU A 149 -1.77 -10.34 -0.93
N LEU A 150 -2.73 -10.84 -1.70
CA LEU A 150 -2.54 -12.02 -2.55
C LEU A 150 -1.52 -11.75 -3.67
N ALA A 151 -1.61 -10.60 -4.33
CA ALA A 151 -0.65 -10.20 -5.37
C ALA A 151 0.77 -10.12 -4.81
N LEU A 152 0.96 -9.45 -3.66
CA LEU A 152 2.25 -9.39 -2.98
C LEU A 152 2.78 -10.76 -2.59
N THR A 153 1.90 -11.67 -2.16
CA THR A 153 2.26 -13.05 -1.80
C THR A 153 2.75 -13.84 -3.01
N TYR A 154 2.06 -13.75 -4.14
CA TYR A 154 2.49 -14.38 -5.39
C TYR A 154 3.84 -13.82 -5.87
N VAL A 155 4.06 -12.51 -5.77
CA VAL A 155 5.37 -11.91 -6.07
C VAL A 155 6.46 -12.43 -5.13
N ALA A 156 6.19 -12.50 -3.83
CA ALA A 156 7.17 -12.98 -2.86
C ALA A 156 7.55 -14.44 -3.11
N LEU A 157 6.56 -15.31 -3.39
CA LEU A 157 6.83 -16.68 -3.83
C LEU A 157 7.64 -16.71 -5.12
N GLY A 158 7.26 -15.92 -6.12
CA GLY A 158 7.94 -15.86 -7.41
C GLY A 158 9.42 -15.53 -7.26
N ARG A 159 9.76 -14.56 -6.39
CA ARG A 159 11.15 -14.19 -6.09
C ARG A 159 11.95 -15.31 -5.43
N ILE A 160 11.32 -16.10 -4.56
CA ILE A 160 12.02 -17.24 -3.95
C ILE A 160 12.27 -18.33 -5.01
N TYR A 161 11.30 -18.60 -5.89
CA TYR A 161 11.50 -19.56 -6.98
C TYR A 161 12.53 -19.09 -8.01
N GLU A 162 12.57 -17.79 -8.30
CA GLU A 162 13.62 -17.16 -9.11
C GLU A 162 15.00 -17.32 -8.47
N PHE A 163 15.10 -17.09 -7.16
CA PHE A 163 16.35 -17.31 -6.41
C PHE A 163 16.84 -18.76 -6.51
N ASP A 164 15.92 -19.74 -6.50
CA ASP A 164 16.22 -21.16 -6.67
C ASP A 164 16.45 -21.58 -8.16
N GLY A 165 16.46 -20.62 -9.09
CA GLY A 165 16.63 -20.87 -10.53
C GLY A 165 15.41 -21.48 -11.23
N GLN A 166 14.27 -21.57 -10.56
CA GLN A 166 13.02 -22.15 -11.08
C GLN A 166 12.19 -21.08 -11.81
N ASN A 167 12.78 -20.48 -12.84
CA ASN A 167 12.22 -19.31 -13.53
C ASN A 167 10.84 -19.57 -14.16
N ASP A 168 10.60 -20.76 -14.71
CA ASP A 168 9.28 -21.13 -15.26
C ASP A 168 8.18 -21.10 -14.21
N TYR A 169 8.49 -21.51 -12.98
CA TYR A 169 7.54 -21.48 -11.88
C TYR A 169 7.36 -20.05 -11.35
N ALA A 170 8.45 -19.28 -11.26
CA ALA A 170 8.41 -17.87 -10.90
C ALA A 170 7.52 -17.06 -11.87
N ILE A 171 7.65 -17.27 -13.18
CA ILE A 171 6.82 -16.61 -14.21
C ILE A 171 5.33 -16.92 -13.99
N LYS A 172 4.97 -18.19 -13.73
CA LYS A 172 3.57 -18.57 -13.45
C LYS A 172 3.01 -17.86 -12.21
N LEU A 173 3.82 -17.68 -11.17
CA LEU A 173 3.43 -16.95 -9.98
C LEU A 173 3.27 -15.46 -10.24
N TYR A 174 4.20 -14.85 -11.00
CA TYR A 174 4.06 -13.46 -11.43
C TYR A 174 2.80 -13.24 -12.28
N ASP A 175 2.46 -14.19 -13.15
CA ASP A 175 1.20 -14.14 -13.90
C ASP A 175 -0.03 -14.18 -12.99
N LYS A 176 0.00 -14.97 -11.91
CA LYS A 176 -1.08 -14.95 -10.91
C LYS A 176 -1.19 -13.60 -10.21
N ALA A 177 -0.07 -12.96 -9.88
CA ALA A 177 -0.08 -11.62 -9.31
C ALA A 177 -0.66 -10.58 -10.29
N ILE A 178 -0.31 -10.68 -11.58
CA ILE A 178 -0.81 -9.78 -12.64
C ILE A 178 -2.33 -9.97 -12.85
N GLN A 179 -2.81 -11.21 -12.81
CA GLN A 179 -4.24 -11.54 -12.96
C GLN A 179 -5.12 -10.92 -11.88
N LEU A 180 -4.59 -10.67 -10.68
CA LEU A 180 -5.32 -10.01 -9.59
C LEU A 180 -5.54 -8.51 -9.83
N GLY A 181 -4.84 -7.92 -10.81
CA GLY A 181 -4.99 -6.53 -11.23
C GLY A 181 -4.41 -5.51 -10.25
N ASP A 182 -4.62 -4.23 -10.57
CA ASP A 182 -4.17 -3.11 -9.74
C ASP A 182 -5.18 -2.85 -8.62
N ALA A 183 -5.25 -3.79 -7.67
CA ALA A 183 -6.06 -3.65 -6.46
C ALA A 183 -5.46 -2.63 -5.46
N GLY A 184 -4.87 -1.54 -5.95
CA GLY A 184 -4.17 -0.53 -5.14
C GLY A 184 -2.86 -1.03 -4.52
N GLY A 185 -2.29 -2.13 -5.03
CA GLY A 185 -1.13 -2.80 -4.44
C GLY A 185 0.09 -2.80 -5.37
N ALA A 186 1.28 -2.56 -4.81
CA ALA A 186 2.56 -2.63 -5.53
C ALA A 186 2.91 -4.02 -6.12
N GLY A 187 2.11 -5.05 -5.82
CA GLY A 187 2.33 -6.43 -6.27
C GLY A 187 2.26 -6.61 -7.78
N MET A 188 1.27 -6.04 -8.47
CA MET A 188 1.12 -6.20 -9.93
C MET A 188 2.30 -5.60 -10.69
N HIS A 189 2.67 -4.35 -10.39
CA HIS A 189 3.80 -3.67 -11.02
C HIS A 189 5.12 -4.43 -10.79
N ALA A 190 5.37 -4.85 -9.54
CA ALA A 190 6.55 -5.64 -9.22
C ALA A 190 6.60 -7.00 -9.97
N ALA A 191 5.43 -7.63 -10.18
CA ALA A 191 5.33 -8.87 -10.93
C ALA A 191 5.62 -8.67 -12.42
N MET A 192 5.12 -7.59 -13.02
CA MET A 192 5.42 -7.23 -14.41
C MET A 192 6.91 -7.00 -14.62
N ASP A 193 7.53 -6.21 -13.74
CA ASP A 193 8.96 -5.92 -13.80
C ASP A 193 9.81 -7.18 -13.66
N ALA A 194 9.48 -8.05 -12.71
CA ALA A 194 10.20 -9.30 -12.47
C ALA A 194 10.05 -10.27 -13.65
N LYS A 195 8.81 -10.47 -14.13
CA LYS A 195 8.55 -11.31 -15.30
C LYS A 195 9.27 -10.81 -16.55
N ALA A 196 9.28 -9.49 -16.78
CA ALA A 196 9.97 -8.90 -17.92
C ALA A 196 11.49 -9.14 -17.89
N LYS A 197 12.11 -9.23 -16.70
CA LYS A 197 13.52 -9.58 -16.55
C LYS A 197 13.80 -11.04 -16.89
N LEU A 198 12.92 -11.96 -16.49
CA LEU A 198 13.11 -13.40 -16.72
C LEU A 198 12.88 -13.85 -18.16
N ILE A 199 12.10 -13.09 -18.93
CA ILE A 199 11.80 -13.41 -20.35
C ILE A 199 12.83 -12.79 -21.29
N LYS A 200 13.60 -11.79 -20.84
CA LYS A 200 14.67 -11.22 -21.65
C LYS A 200 15.86 -12.20 -21.66
N PRO A 201 16.31 -12.65 -22.85
CA PRO A 201 17.41 -13.60 -22.99
C PRO A 201 18.77 -13.01 -22.59
#